data_AF-A0A2L2TZK0-F1
#
_entry.id   AF-A0A2L2TZK0-F1
#
_cell.length_a   1.000
_cell.length_b   1.000
_cell.length_c   1.000
_cell.angle_alpha   90.00
_cell.angle_beta   90.00
_cell.angle_gamma   90.00
#
_symmetry.space_group_name_H-M   'P 1'
#
loop_
_entity.id
_entity.type
_entity.pdbx_description
1 polymer ?
#
loop_
_entity_poly.entity_id
_entity_poly.type
_entity_poly.pdbx_seq_one_letter_code
_entity_poly.pdbx_strand_id
1 'polypeptide(L)'
;MALDSGMLDSHTHLRVNTQAKDRVNFRKKVTYSPVNADDLITSTIGDSIVIIELQKLLNSEGWAWPFNRAYTDLSLCLISQNSVAYPKPVYNPLFWANGSSIHRDIDEDIQYFGNNYFNTLACLEQIQLCNPRAGKYTNTTDTSTALWEAGDLELNIQQRIMLHHIAILLGLINIASLGPVF
;
A
#
# COMPACT_ATOMS: atom_id res chain seq x y z
N MET A 1 -2.27 -8.02 9.42
CA MET A 1 -3.64 -7.48 9.67
C MET A 1 -4.25 -7.13 8.33
N ALA A 2 -5.48 -7.56 8.05
CA ALA A 2 -6.18 -7.28 6.78
C ALA A 2 -7.24 -6.19 6.99
N LEU A 3 -7.21 -5.17 6.15
CA LEU A 3 -8.19 -4.09 6.08
C LEU A 3 -9.01 -4.26 4.81
N ASP A 4 -10.32 -4.10 4.94
CA ASP A 4 -11.25 -4.03 3.83
C ASP A 4 -12.00 -2.71 3.94
N SER A 5 -11.89 -1.85 2.93
CA SER A 5 -12.57 -0.56 2.94
C SER A 5 -14.09 -0.67 2.87
N GLY A 6 -14.62 -1.85 2.52
CA GLY A 6 -15.96 -1.95 1.97
C GLY A 6 -16.07 -1.21 0.64
N MET A 7 -17.29 -1.07 0.15
CA MET A 7 -17.54 -0.35 -1.10
C MET A 7 -17.53 1.17 -0.84
N LEU A 8 -16.52 1.85 -1.36
CA LEU A 8 -16.37 3.30 -1.31
C LEU A 8 -17.10 3.92 -2.50
N ASP A 9 -17.98 4.87 -2.23
CA ASP A 9 -18.69 5.66 -3.23
C ASP A 9 -17.94 6.98 -3.49
N SER A 10 -17.76 7.30 -4.77
CA SER A 10 -16.94 8.44 -5.19
C SER A 10 -17.49 9.79 -4.73
N HIS A 11 -18.79 9.91 -4.51
CA HIS A 11 -19.42 11.15 -4.07
C HIS A 11 -19.30 11.37 -2.56
N THR A 12 -19.59 10.33 -1.78
CA THR A 12 -19.63 10.42 -0.32
C THR A 12 -18.25 10.32 0.32
N HIS A 13 -17.37 9.48 -0.23
CA HIS A 13 -16.05 9.22 0.35
C HIS A 13 -14.96 10.12 -0.25
N LEU A 14 -15.01 10.39 -1.56
CA LEU A 14 -14.04 11.25 -2.24
C LEU A 14 -14.55 12.68 -2.44
N ARG A 15 -15.79 12.98 -2.01
CA ARG A 15 -16.44 14.31 -2.14
C ARG A 15 -16.49 14.84 -3.57
N VAL A 16 -16.49 13.95 -4.56
CA VAL A 16 -16.61 14.35 -5.96
C VAL A 16 -18.06 14.63 -6.29
N ASN A 17 -18.32 15.87 -6.71
CA ASN A 17 -19.67 16.35 -6.92
C ASN A 17 -20.24 15.90 -8.28
N THR A 18 -20.57 14.62 -8.41
CA THR A 18 -21.22 14.04 -9.59
C THR A 18 -22.67 13.62 -9.31
N GLN A 19 -23.50 13.66 -10.36
CA GLN A 19 -24.87 13.14 -10.31
C GLN A 19 -24.84 11.63 -10.01
N ALA A 20 -25.89 11.09 -9.39
CA ALA A 20 -25.96 9.68 -9.00
C ALA A 20 -25.64 8.71 -10.16
N LYS A 21 -26.05 9.04 -11.39
CA LYS A 21 -25.81 8.22 -12.59
C LYS A 21 -24.35 8.21 -13.08
N ASP A 22 -23.53 9.15 -12.59
CA ASP A 22 -22.15 9.41 -13.01
C ASP A 22 -21.14 8.99 -11.94
N ARG A 23 -21.61 8.40 -10.83
CA ARG A 23 -20.76 7.91 -9.74
C ARG A 23 -20.11 6.59 -10.09
N VAL A 24 -18.98 6.34 -9.45
CA VAL A 24 -18.27 5.07 -9.50
C VAL A 24 -18.00 4.62 -8.08
N ASN A 25 -18.01 3.31 -7.91
CA ASN A 25 -17.70 2.71 -6.62
C ASN A 25 -16.42 1.88 -6.76
N PHE A 26 -15.66 1.79 -5.68
CA PHE A 26 -14.49 0.94 -5.63
C PHE A 26 -14.28 0.38 -4.22
N ARG A 27 -13.65 -0.77 -4.11
CA ARG A 27 -13.30 -1.41 -2.84
C ARG A 27 -11.83 -1.74 -2.87
N LYS A 28 -11.13 -1.41 -1.79
CA LYS A 28 -9.74 -1.79 -1.56
C LYS A 28 -9.66 -2.82 -0.44
N LYS A 29 -8.87 -3.85 -0.67
CA LYS A 29 -8.48 -4.83 0.34
C LYS A 29 -6.98 -4.79 0.48
N VAL A 30 -6.49 -4.59 1.70
CA VAL A 30 -5.05 -4.43 1.94
C VAL A 30 -4.61 -5.23 3.15
N THR A 31 -3.48 -5.92 3.08
CA THR A 31 -2.81 -6.50 4.24
C THR A 31 -1.51 -5.79 4.45
N TYR A 32 -1.24 -5.49 5.72
CA TYR A 32 -0.02 -4.84 6.15
C TYR A 32 0.73 -5.74 7.13
N SER A 33 2.05 -5.76 6.99
CA SER A 33 2.94 -6.35 7.98
C SER A 33 4.21 -5.55 8.12
N PRO A 34 4.69 -5.30 9.34
CA PRO A 34 6.08 -4.95 9.54
C PRO A 34 6.94 -6.07 8.96
N VAL A 35 7.94 -5.71 8.17
CA VAL A 35 8.94 -6.61 7.62
C VAL A 35 10.29 -6.03 7.93
N ASN A 36 11.22 -6.88 8.34
CA ASN A 36 12.59 -6.44 8.53
C ASN A 36 13.23 -6.28 7.16
N ALA A 37 13.55 -5.04 6.77
CA ALA A 37 14.19 -4.79 5.48
C ALA A 37 15.62 -5.30 5.45
N ASP A 38 16.29 -5.45 6.59
CA ASP A 38 17.66 -5.97 6.66
C ASP A 38 17.74 -7.40 6.07
N ASP A 39 16.69 -8.20 6.24
CA ASP A 39 16.57 -9.54 5.64
C ASP A 39 16.36 -9.49 4.11
N LEU A 40 15.99 -8.31 3.57
CA LEU A 40 15.72 -8.08 2.15
C LEU A 40 16.90 -7.43 1.43
N ILE A 41 17.89 -6.89 2.16
CA ILE A 41 19.08 -6.27 1.60
C ILE A 41 19.93 -7.34 0.94
N THR A 42 20.19 -7.20 -0.35
CA THR A 42 21.09 -8.09 -1.09
C THR A 42 22.45 -7.49 -1.32
N SER A 43 22.53 -6.17 -1.45
CA SER A 43 23.79 -5.46 -1.53
C SER A 43 23.58 -3.98 -1.19
N THR A 44 24.70 -3.32 -0.86
CA THR A 44 24.78 -1.87 -0.77
C THR A 44 25.73 -1.36 -1.85
N ILE A 45 25.37 -0.25 -2.49
CA ILE A 45 26.27 0.47 -3.41
C ILE A 45 26.80 1.69 -2.66
N GLY A 46 28.05 1.58 -2.19
CA GLY A 46 28.63 2.55 -1.25
C GLY A 46 27.84 2.61 0.06
N ASP A 47 27.81 3.78 0.68
CA ASP A 47 27.15 3.99 1.98
C ASP A 47 25.69 4.48 1.86
N SER A 48 25.19 4.72 0.64
CA SER A 48 23.96 5.49 0.43
C SER A 48 22.83 4.74 -0.29
N ILE A 49 23.11 3.63 -0.97
CA ILE A 49 22.10 2.91 -1.76
C ILE A 49 21.96 1.48 -1.24
N VAL A 50 20.73 1.11 -0.91
CA VAL A 50 20.35 -0.24 -0.49
C VAL A 50 19.62 -0.92 -1.64
N ILE A 51 20.13 -2.07 -2.08
CA ILE A 51 19.44 -2.93 -3.06
C ILE A 51 18.62 -3.96 -2.29
N ILE A 52 17.32 -4.00 -2.57
CA ILE A 52 16.38 -4.94 -1.98
C ILE A 52 15.88 -5.95 -3.02
N GLU A 53 15.78 -7.22 -2.64
CA GLU A 53 15.21 -8.26 -3.49
C GLU A 53 13.74 -8.48 -3.16
N LEU A 54 12.86 -7.84 -3.94
CA LEU A 54 11.41 -7.91 -3.73
C LEU A 54 10.84 -9.33 -3.83
N GLN A 55 11.48 -10.21 -4.59
CA GLN A 55 11.04 -11.61 -4.72
C GLN A 55 11.17 -12.38 -3.39
N LYS A 56 12.20 -12.09 -2.58
CA LYS A 56 12.35 -12.69 -1.24
C LYS A 56 11.22 -12.27 -0.32
N LEU A 57 10.84 -10.99 -0.37
CA LEU A 57 9.72 -10.45 0.41
C LEU A 57 8.41 -11.12 -0.01
N LEU A 58 8.14 -11.20 -1.32
CA LEU A 58 6.95 -11.87 -1.83
C LEU A 58 6.92 -13.35 -1.46
N ASN A 59 8.06 -14.04 -1.45
CA ASN A 59 8.14 -15.46 -1.14
C ASN A 59 8.07 -15.75 0.37
N SER A 60 8.42 -14.79 1.23
CA SER A 60 8.39 -14.99 2.69
C SER A 60 7.00 -15.42 3.17
N GLU A 61 6.98 -16.46 3.99
CA GLU A 61 5.74 -17.11 4.43
C GLU A 61 5.09 -16.34 5.59
N GLY A 62 3.77 -16.37 5.67
CA GLY A 62 3.02 -15.97 6.88
C GLY A 62 2.39 -14.58 6.87
N TRP A 63 2.97 -13.56 6.22
CA TRP A 63 2.40 -12.20 6.26
C TRP A 63 1.49 -11.86 5.06
N ALA A 64 1.66 -12.56 3.93
CA ALA A 64 0.90 -12.31 2.70
C ALA A 64 -0.50 -12.96 2.68
N TRP A 65 -0.83 -13.82 3.64
CA TRP A 65 -2.17 -14.41 3.76
C TRP A 65 -3.20 -13.34 4.21
N PRO A 66 -4.43 -13.31 3.64
CA PRO A 66 -5.05 -14.28 2.73
C PRO A 66 -4.96 -13.94 1.23
N PHE A 67 -4.04 -13.05 0.82
CA PHE A 67 -4.03 -12.55 -0.55
C PHE A 67 -3.29 -13.47 -1.53
N ASN A 68 -3.81 -13.54 -2.75
CA ASN A 68 -3.12 -14.20 -3.85
C ASN A 68 -2.03 -13.26 -4.39
N ARG A 69 -0.77 -13.58 -4.06
CA ARG A 69 0.43 -12.79 -4.42
C ARG A 69 0.58 -12.50 -5.92
N ALA A 70 -0.04 -13.30 -6.80
CA ALA A 70 0.00 -13.08 -8.25
C ALA A 70 -0.90 -11.92 -8.73
N TYR A 71 -1.87 -11.49 -7.91
CA TYR A 71 -2.90 -10.51 -8.26
C TYR A 71 -3.00 -9.42 -7.19
N THR A 72 -1.86 -8.89 -6.76
CA THR A 72 -1.76 -7.87 -5.72
C THR A 72 -0.69 -6.85 -6.09
N ASP A 73 -0.95 -5.58 -5.80
CA ASP A 73 0.08 -4.55 -5.82
C ASP A 73 0.89 -4.58 -4.52
N LEU A 74 2.21 -4.44 -4.62
CA LEU A 74 3.11 -4.32 -3.47
C LEU A 74 3.50 -2.86 -3.27
N SER A 75 3.25 -2.33 -2.08
CA SER A 75 3.76 -1.03 -1.64
C SER A 75 4.65 -1.21 -0.41
N LEU A 76 5.77 -0.49 -0.38
CA LEU A 76 6.69 -0.46 0.76
C LEU A 76 6.70 0.94 1.37
N CYS A 77 6.49 1.02 2.68
CA CYS A 77 6.67 2.25 3.44
C CYS A 77 7.90 2.10 4.34
N LEU A 78 8.96 2.83 3.99
CA LEU A 78 10.19 2.89 4.78
C LEU A 78 10.03 3.97 5.85
N ILE A 79 10.05 3.56 7.11
CA ILE A 79 9.85 4.44 8.26
C ILE A 79 11.19 4.60 8.97
N SER A 80 11.76 5.81 8.85
CA SER A 80 12.94 6.21 9.63
C SER A 80 12.52 6.51 11.06
N GLN A 81 13.25 5.96 12.03
CA GLN A 81 13.07 6.29 13.43
C GLN A 81 13.75 7.60 13.82
N ASN A 82 14.58 8.17 12.93
CA ASN A 82 15.42 9.33 13.21
C ASN A 82 16.15 9.14 14.55
N SER A 83 16.32 10.20 15.34
CA SER A 83 16.94 10.17 16.68
C SER A 83 15.91 10.07 17.81
N VAL A 84 14.82 9.34 17.61
CA VAL A 84 13.83 9.12 18.67
C VAL A 84 14.39 8.16 19.71
N ALA A 85 14.40 8.60 20.97
CA ALA A 85 14.82 7.84 22.14
C ALA A 85 13.62 7.36 22.96
N TYR A 86 13.67 6.13 23.44
CA TYR A 86 12.65 5.55 24.31
C TYR A 86 13.22 5.37 25.74
N PRO A 87 12.42 5.62 26.79
CA PRO A 87 12.88 5.43 28.18
C PRO A 87 12.92 3.96 28.62
N LYS A 88 12.37 3.04 27.81
CA LYS A 88 12.33 1.59 28.05
C LYS A 88 12.46 0.84 26.72
N PRO A 89 12.89 -0.44 26.72
CA PRO A 89 12.92 -1.25 25.51
C PRO A 89 11.54 -1.36 24.84
N VAL A 90 11.51 -1.26 23.51
CA VAL A 90 10.31 -1.39 22.67
C VAL A 90 10.45 -2.57 21.73
N TYR A 91 9.63 -3.61 21.94
CA TYR A 91 9.62 -4.84 21.14
C TYR A 91 8.56 -4.86 20.03
N ASN A 92 7.97 -3.71 19.71
CA ASN A 92 7.09 -3.59 18.55
C ASN A 92 7.95 -3.68 17.27
N PRO A 93 7.66 -4.57 16.31
CA PRO A 93 8.46 -4.73 15.09
C PRO A 93 8.64 -3.46 14.24
N LEU A 94 7.75 -2.48 14.38
CA LEU A 94 7.83 -1.20 13.66
C LEU A 94 8.85 -0.21 14.27
N PHE A 95 9.23 -0.40 15.53
CA PHE A 95 10.16 0.47 16.24
C PHE A 95 11.42 -0.30 16.66
N TRP A 96 11.25 -1.49 17.22
CA TRP A 96 12.33 -2.43 17.52
C TRP A 96 13.54 -1.75 18.18
N ALA A 97 13.30 -1.14 19.35
CA ALA A 97 14.31 -0.51 20.19
C ALA A 97 14.57 -1.42 21.39
N ASN A 98 15.15 -2.59 21.15
CA ASN A 98 15.16 -3.69 22.12
C ASN A 98 16.30 -3.62 23.15
N GLY A 99 17.19 -2.62 23.03
CA GLY A 99 18.37 -2.45 23.88
C GLY A 99 19.71 -2.83 23.25
N SER A 100 19.75 -3.27 21.99
CA SER A 100 21.04 -3.40 21.27
C SER A 100 21.67 -2.04 20.94
N SER A 101 20.86 -0.98 20.84
CA SER A 101 21.31 0.40 20.67
C SER A 101 20.84 1.24 21.86
N ILE A 102 21.79 1.69 22.68
CA ILE A 102 21.52 2.51 23.87
C ILE A 102 22.45 3.71 23.94
N HIS A 103 21.94 4.81 24.48
CA HIS A 103 22.73 5.96 24.91
C HIS A 103 22.47 6.19 26.40
N ARG A 104 23.46 6.73 27.11
CA ARG A 104 23.32 7.10 28.51
C ARG A 104 23.53 8.59 28.61
N ASP A 105 22.54 9.31 29.10
CA ASP A 105 22.60 10.77 29.21
C ASP A 105 23.45 11.20 30.42
N ILE A 106 23.64 12.51 30.60
CA ILE A 106 24.36 13.13 31.71
C ILE A 106 23.81 12.75 33.09
N ASP A 107 22.51 12.44 33.17
CA ASP A 107 21.83 12.00 34.40
C ASP A 107 21.92 10.47 34.61
N GLU A 108 22.74 9.78 33.81
CA GLU A 108 22.90 8.32 33.76
C GLU A 108 21.66 7.52 33.35
N ASP A 109 20.59 8.21 32.92
CA ASP A 109 19.39 7.59 32.39
C ASP A 109 19.66 6.87 31.06
N ILE A 110 19.17 5.64 30.97
CA ILE A 110 19.34 4.80 29.78
C ILE A 110 18.23 5.15 28.77
N GLN A 111 18.67 5.54 27.59
CA GLN A 111 17.83 5.79 26.43
C GLN A 111 18.01 4.67 25.42
N TYR A 112 16.91 4.13 24.93
CA TYR A 112 16.85 3.03 23.96
C TYR A 112 16.57 3.62 22.58
N PHE A 113 17.37 3.26 21.58
CA PHE A 113 17.18 3.71 20.20
C PHE A 113 16.77 2.54 19.31
N GLY A 114 16.12 2.90 18.19
CA GLY A 114 15.80 1.96 17.14
C GLY A 114 17.03 1.22 16.63
N ASN A 115 16.93 -0.10 16.48
CA ASN A 115 18.04 -0.92 16.03
C ASN A 115 18.33 -0.76 14.53
N ASN A 116 17.29 -0.50 13.73
CA ASN A 116 17.36 -0.47 12.28
C ASN A 116 17.29 0.96 11.77
N TYR A 117 18.00 1.26 10.69
CA TYR A 117 18.01 2.59 10.07
C TYR A 117 16.64 2.95 9.48
N PHE A 118 15.95 1.97 8.88
CA PHE A 118 14.54 2.04 8.53
C PHE A 118 13.82 0.76 8.98
N ASN A 119 12.62 0.89 9.50
CA ASN A 119 11.69 -0.25 9.58
C ASN A 119 10.74 -0.18 8.40
N THR A 120 10.40 -1.34 7.83
CA THR A 120 9.58 -1.38 6.61
C THR A 120 8.20 -1.92 6.92
N LEU A 121 7.17 -1.22 6.44
CA LEU A 121 5.82 -1.75 6.38
C LEU A 121 5.56 -2.20 4.94
N ALA A 122 5.37 -3.49 4.75
CA ALA A 122 4.95 -4.04 3.46
C ALA A 122 3.43 -4.12 3.38
N CYS A 123 2.88 -3.69 2.25
CA CYS A 123 1.45 -3.63 1.98
C CYS A 123 1.17 -4.42 0.70
N LEU A 124 0.25 -5.38 0.77
CA LEU A 124 -0.33 -6.03 -0.41
C LEU A 124 -1.74 -5.54 -0.60
N GLU A 125 -2.05 -4.98 -1.76
CA GLU A 125 -3.34 -4.40 -2.09
C GLU A 125 -4.02 -5.11 -3.27
N GLN A 126 -5.33 -5.26 -3.18
CA GLN A 126 -6.22 -5.59 -4.29
C GLN A 126 -7.35 -4.58 -4.36
N ILE A 127 -7.80 -4.28 -5.57
CA ILE A 127 -8.92 -3.39 -5.84
C ILE A 127 -10.03 -4.10 -6.62
N GLN A 128 -11.26 -3.68 -6.37
CA GLN A 128 -12.42 -4.02 -7.17
C GLN A 128 -13.11 -2.73 -7.59
N LEU A 129 -13.42 -2.61 -8.88
CA LEU A 129 -14.11 -1.46 -9.46
C LEU A 129 -15.56 -1.82 -9.75
N CYS A 130 -16.44 -0.82 -9.65
CA CYS A 130 -17.87 -1.02 -9.79
C CYS A 130 -18.52 0.13 -10.56
N ASN A 131 -19.39 -0.25 -11.50
CA ASN A 131 -20.41 0.62 -12.04
C ASN A 131 -21.72 0.43 -11.24
N PRO A 132 -22.05 1.33 -10.29
CA PRO A 132 -23.23 1.17 -9.45
C PRO A 132 -24.55 1.27 -10.23
N ARG A 133 -24.53 1.91 -11.41
CA ARG A 133 -25.71 2.03 -12.28
C ARG A 133 -26.04 0.72 -12.99
N ALA A 134 -25.02 0.05 -13.52
CA ALA A 134 -25.18 -1.19 -14.27
C ALA A 134 -25.17 -2.44 -13.36
N GLY A 135 -24.75 -2.28 -12.09
CA GLY A 135 -24.56 -3.41 -11.17
C GLY A 135 -23.42 -4.34 -11.61
N LYS A 136 -22.45 -3.80 -12.36
CA LYS A 136 -21.29 -4.55 -12.87
C LYS A 136 -20.05 -4.28 -12.01
N TYR A 137 -19.23 -5.31 -11.86
CA TYR A 137 -18.04 -5.33 -11.02
C TYR A 137 -16.90 -6.03 -11.73
N THR A 138 -15.67 -5.57 -11.50
CA THR A 138 -14.46 -6.32 -11.85
C THR A 138 -14.23 -7.42 -10.81
N ASN A 139 -13.29 -8.32 -11.11
CA ASN A 139 -12.71 -9.18 -10.09
C ASN A 139 -11.93 -8.33 -9.07
N THR A 140 -11.68 -8.92 -7.89
CA THR A 140 -10.75 -8.34 -6.92
C THR A 140 -9.33 -8.75 -7.29
N THR A 141 -8.54 -7.82 -7.80
CA THR A 141 -7.22 -8.08 -8.39
C THR A 141 -6.30 -6.88 -8.21
N ASP A 142 -5.07 -6.91 -8.72
CA ASP A 142 -4.17 -5.75 -8.79
C ASP A 142 -4.79 -4.59 -9.61
N THR A 143 -4.30 -3.38 -9.39
CA THR A 143 -4.89 -2.17 -9.97
C THR A 143 -4.80 -2.17 -11.50
N SER A 144 -3.72 -2.72 -12.06
CA SER A 144 -3.56 -2.74 -13.52
C SER A 144 -4.60 -3.63 -14.20
N THR A 145 -4.76 -4.87 -13.70
CA THR A 145 -5.74 -5.83 -14.21
C THR A 145 -7.17 -5.32 -14.01
N ALA A 146 -7.48 -4.72 -12.86
CA ALA A 146 -8.81 -4.18 -12.60
C ALA A 146 -9.18 -3.06 -13.60
N LEU A 147 -8.24 -2.20 -13.98
CA LEU A 147 -8.49 -1.17 -15.01
C LEU A 147 -8.67 -1.75 -16.40
N TRP A 148 -7.99 -2.85 -16.74
CA TRP A 148 -8.24 -3.58 -17.98
C TRP A 148 -9.65 -4.18 -17.99
N GLU A 149 -10.07 -4.84 -16.90
CA GLU A 149 -11.43 -5.37 -16.74
C GLU A 149 -12.51 -4.27 -16.70
N ALA A 150 -12.14 -3.02 -16.41
CA ALA A 150 -13.07 -1.90 -16.34
C ALA A 150 -13.73 -1.57 -17.69
N GLY A 151 -13.15 -2.01 -18.81
CA GLY A 151 -13.76 -1.90 -20.14
C GLY A 151 -15.15 -2.56 -20.23
N ASP A 152 -15.36 -3.63 -19.47
CA ASP A 152 -16.60 -4.42 -19.50
C ASP A 152 -17.69 -3.89 -18.54
N LEU A 153 -17.39 -2.85 -17.77
CA LEU A 153 -18.29 -2.26 -16.78
C LEU A 153 -19.39 -1.38 -17.37
N GLU A 154 -19.45 -1.19 -18.70
CA GLU A 154 -20.44 -0.33 -19.38
C GLU A 154 -20.48 1.09 -18.81
N LEU A 155 -19.30 1.66 -18.53
CA LEU A 155 -19.18 3.00 -17.96
C LEU A 155 -19.69 4.06 -18.95
N ASN A 156 -20.32 5.10 -18.42
CA ASN A 156 -20.56 6.32 -19.19
C ASN A 156 -19.28 7.19 -19.26
N ILE A 157 -19.30 8.27 -20.04
CA ILE A 157 -18.11 9.12 -20.22
C ILE A 157 -17.64 9.78 -18.92
N GLN A 158 -18.57 10.22 -18.06
CA GLN A 158 -18.26 10.84 -16.77
C GLN A 158 -17.65 9.83 -15.79
N GLN A 159 -18.18 8.60 -15.78
CA GLN A 159 -17.65 7.50 -14.99
C GLN A 159 -16.24 7.10 -15.45
N ARG A 160 -15.97 7.09 -16.76
CA ARG A 160 -14.61 6.86 -17.29
C ARG A 160 -13.63 7.93 -16.83
N ILE A 161 -14.00 9.20 -16.95
CA ILE A 161 -13.17 10.33 -16.46
C ILE A 161 -12.89 10.17 -14.97
N MET A 162 -13.91 9.82 -14.18
CA MET A 162 -13.72 9.62 -12.77
C MET A 162 -12.80 8.44 -12.46
N LEU A 163 -12.92 7.34 -13.20
CA LEU A 163 -12.04 6.20 -13.04
C LEU A 163 -10.59 6.53 -13.43
N HIS A 164 -10.37 7.36 -14.45
CA HIS A 164 -9.05 7.90 -14.77
C HIS A 164 -8.46 8.71 -13.61
N HIS A 165 -9.25 9.60 -12.98
CA HIS A 165 -8.78 10.34 -11.81
C HIS A 165 -8.41 9.41 -10.65
N ILE A 166 -9.23 8.39 -10.39
CA ILE A 166 -8.91 7.37 -9.38
C ILE A 166 -7.62 6.64 -9.75
N ALA A 167 -7.46 6.19 -10.99
CA ALA A 167 -6.25 5.49 -11.46
C ALA A 167 -4.98 6.34 -11.28
N ILE A 168 -5.04 7.64 -11.56
CA ILE A 168 -3.92 8.57 -11.34
C ILE A 168 -3.59 8.69 -9.84
N LEU A 169 -4.61 8.81 -8.98
CA LEU A 169 -4.41 8.82 -7.52
C LEU A 169 -3.81 7.53 -6.98
N LEU A 170 -4.01 6.41 -7.69
CA LEU A 170 -3.41 5.12 -7.38
C LEU A 170 -1.99 4.95 -7.94
N GLY A 171 -1.42 6.00 -8.56
CA GLY A 171 -0.04 6.01 -9.05
C GLY A 171 0.16 5.35 -10.41
N LEU A 172 -0.91 5.10 -11.18
CA LEU A 172 -0.80 4.53 -12.51
C LEU A 172 -0.63 5.63 -13.57
N ILE A 173 0.47 5.52 -14.31
CA ILE A 173 0.86 6.47 -15.37
C ILE A 173 0.30 6.03 -16.74
N ASN A 174 0.04 4.73 -16.92
CA ASN A 174 -0.49 4.16 -18.15
C ASN A 174 -1.98 3.79 -18.00
N ILE A 175 -2.84 4.75 -18.34
CA ILE A 175 -4.31 4.63 -18.31
C ILE A 175 -4.91 4.26 -19.68
N ALA A 176 -4.07 3.83 -20.65
CA ALA A 176 -4.51 3.53 -22.01
C ALA A 176 -5.58 2.44 -22.10
N SER A 177 -5.67 1.56 -21.10
CA SER A 177 -6.68 0.48 -21.02
C SER A 177 -8.11 0.96 -20.81
N LEU A 178 -8.30 2.19 -20.31
CA LEU A 178 -9.63 2.78 -20.10
C LEU A 178 -10.24 3.40 -21.38
N GLY A 179 -9.49 3.42 -22.48
CA GLY A 179 -9.86 4.05 -23.73
C GLY A 179 -9.70 5.57 -23.72
N PRO A 180 -9.86 6.24 -24.87
CA PRO A 180 -9.73 7.69 -24.97
C PRO A 180 -10.85 8.44 -24.22
N VAL A 181 -10.44 9.46 -23.46
CA VAL A 181 -11.33 10.50 -22.92
C VAL A 181 -11.51 11.54 -24.02
N PHE A 182 -12.56 11.39 -24.83
CA PHE A 182 -12.96 12.44 -25.79
C PHE A 182 -13.92 13.42 -25.11
#